data_AF-A0A6M1M257-F1
#
_entry.id   AF-A0A6M1M257-F1
#
_cell.length_a   1.000
_cell.length_b   1.000
_cell.length_c   1.000
_cell.angle_alpha   90.00
_cell.angle_beta   90.00
_cell.angle_gamma   90.00
#
_symmetry.space_group_name_H-M   'P 1'
#
loop_
_entity.id
_entity.type
_entity.pdbx_description
1 polymer ?
#
loop_
_entity_poly.entity_id
_entity_poly.type
_entity_poly.pdbx_seq_one_letter_code
_entity_poly.pdbx_strand_id
1 'polypeptide(L)'
;MRPHRPRLPRLALLGLMLVAGPHVVPAQGIEGVRSTSVEDTEPRPGSPPRPDVADPSERAGRALTQSSERSGIPKTLRASGSRAGGPANDLNPGGRAEEYAPPKGDLGRVVAGKELFHGNYCGKGQRGEGLPPTDDLDAACMRHDACYDAAGYSSCACDATLEREAAVVSDSPSTSLEVRRRALTVIEAAGAMDCRAP
;
A
#
# COMPACT_ATOMS: atom_id res chain seq x y z
N MET A 1 -4.07 -60.82 -9.38
CA MET A 1 -2.96 -60.51 -10.30
C MET A 1 -3.51 -60.25 -11.71
N ARG A 2 -3.35 -59.03 -12.25
CA ARG A 2 -3.50 -58.72 -13.69
C ARG A 2 -2.15 -58.18 -14.18
N PRO A 3 -1.60 -58.64 -15.32
CA PRO A 3 -0.27 -58.24 -15.74
C PRO A 3 -0.23 -56.86 -16.41
N HIS A 4 0.81 -56.10 -16.07
CA HIS A 4 1.23 -54.84 -16.66
C HIS A 4 1.51 -54.97 -18.17
N ARG A 5 1.15 -53.92 -18.93
CA ARG A 5 1.79 -53.60 -20.22
C ARG A 5 2.37 -52.19 -20.15
N PRO A 6 3.70 -52.00 -20.27
CA PRO A 6 4.30 -50.69 -20.42
C PRO A 6 4.43 -50.32 -21.91
N ARG A 7 4.13 -49.08 -22.28
CA ARG A 7 4.62 -48.45 -23.52
C ARG A 7 4.94 -46.97 -23.24
N LEU A 8 6.23 -46.66 -23.31
CA LEU A 8 6.86 -45.33 -23.41
C LEU A 8 7.72 -45.35 -24.72
N PRO A 9 8.29 -44.23 -25.18
CA PRO A 9 7.69 -43.02 -25.75
C PRO A 9 8.16 -42.81 -27.20
N ARG A 10 7.66 -41.79 -27.92
CA ARG A 10 8.33 -41.26 -29.12
C ARG A 10 8.42 -39.74 -29.06
N LEU A 11 9.62 -39.25 -28.76
CA LEU A 11 10.09 -37.92 -29.09
C LEU A 11 10.11 -37.74 -30.62
N ALA A 12 9.63 -36.59 -31.09
CA ALA A 12 9.96 -35.89 -32.35
C ALA A 12 9.10 -34.61 -32.35
N LEU A 13 9.50 -33.42 -32.78
CA LEU A 13 10.72 -32.94 -33.43
C LEU A 13 10.78 -31.41 -33.21
N LEU A 14 11.99 -30.88 -33.27
CA LEU A 14 12.39 -29.48 -33.23
C LEU A 14 11.87 -28.65 -34.43
N GLY A 15 11.61 -27.35 -34.21
CA GLY A 15 11.96 -26.28 -35.16
C GLY A 15 10.82 -25.49 -35.81
N LEU A 16 10.78 -24.17 -35.58
CA LEU A 16 11.20 -23.15 -36.58
C LEU A 16 11.05 -21.74 -35.98
N MET A 17 12.17 -21.03 -35.84
CA MET A 17 12.24 -19.60 -35.53
C MET A 17 11.95 -18.78 -36.78
N LEU A 18 11.03 -17.82 -36.72
CA LEU A 18 10.96 -16.71 -37.70
C LEU A 18 11.10 -15.37 -36.97
N VAL A 19 12.17 -14.67 -37.36
CA VAL A 19 12.58 -13.33 -36.98
C VAL A 19 11.76 -12.31 -37.77
N ALA A 20 11.20 -11.30 -37.10
CA ALA A 20 10.75 -10.05 -37.73
C ALA A 20 11.23 -8.88 -36.86
N GLY A 21 12.06 -8.01 -37.45
CA GLY A 21 12.74 -6.91 -36.77
C GLY A 21 11.85 -5.70 -36.46
N PRO A 22 12.34 -4.74 -35.66
CA PRO A 22 11.56 -3.57 -35.26
C PRO A 22 11.66 -2.46 -36.32
N HIS A 23 10.49 -1.93 -36.73
CA HIS A 23 10.41 -0.64 -37.43
C HIS A 23 10.57 0.50 -36.41
N VAL A 24 11.59 1.31 -36.60
CA VAL A 24 11.81 2.57 -35.87
C VAL A 24 10.92 3.66 -36.48
N VAL A 25 10.06 4.27 -35.65
CA VAL A 25 9.30 5.48 -35.99
C VAL A 25 9.88 6.65 -35.18
N PRO A 26 10.33 7.76 -35.78
CA PRO A 26 10.77 8.92 -35.02
C PRO A 26 9.55 9.79 -34.64
N ALA A 27 9.40 10.05 -33.34
CA ALA A 27 8.52 11.08 -32.81
C ALA A 27 9.16 12.46 -33.01
N GLN A 28 8.43 13.40 -33.62
CA GLN A 28 8.85 14.79 -33.72
C GLN A 28 8.59 15.50 -32.38
N GLY A 29 9.62 16.21 -31.91
CA GLY A 29 9.65 16.87 -30.62
C GLY A 29 8.70 18.06 -30.52
N ILE A 30 8.21 18.28 -29.31
CA ILE A 30 7.65 19.55 -28.87
C ILE A 30 8.73 20.32 -28.10
N GLU A 31 9.44 21.20 -28.81
CA GLU A 31 10.25 22.24 -28.17
C GLU A 31 9.33 23.31 -27.57
N GLY A 32 9.42 23.43 -26.24
CA GLY A 32 9.71 24.69 -25.56
C GLY A 32 8.76 25.87 -25.75
N VAL A 33 8.12 26.27 -24.65
CA VAL A 33 8.10 27.69 -24.28
C VAL A 33 8.50 27.82 -22.81
N ARG A 34 9.78 28.15 -22.64
CA ARG A 34 10.37 28.70 -21.43
C ARG A 34 9.90 30.15 -21.33
N SER A 35 8.90 30.42 -20.50
CA SER A 35 8.55 31.81 -20.17
C SER A 35 9.50 32.35 -19.11
N THR A 36 10.10 33.47 -19.50
CA THR A 36 11.14 34.26 -18.86
C THR A 36 10.70 34.89 -17.55
N SER A 37 11.63 34.96 -16.59
CA SER A 37 11.59 35.87 -15.43
C SER A 37 11.41 37.31 -15.88
N VAL A 38 10.57 38.06 -15.17
CA VAL A 38 10.77 39.49 -14.93
C VAL A 38 10.39 39.73 -13.46
N GLU A 39 11.41 40.07 -12.66
CA GLU A 39 11.25 40.72 -11.37
C GLU A 39 10.72 42.14 -11.59
N ASP A 40 9.67 42.51 -10.86
CA ASP A 40 9.35 43.90 -10.57
C ASP A 40 9.33 44.04 -9.04
N THR A 41 10.28 44.81 -8.52
CA THR A 41 10.57 44.97 -7.09
C THR A 41 9.79 46.17 -6.56
N GLU A 42 8.67 45.90 -5.88
CA GLU A 42 8.06 46.86 -4.94
C GLU A 42 8.22 46.34 -3.50
N PRO A 43 8.70 47.14 -2.52
CA PRO A 43 8.97 46.63 -1.17
C PRO A 43 7.66 46.38 -0.43
N ARG A 44 7.23 45.12 -0.38
CA ARG A 44 6.09 44.69 0.44
C ARG A 44 6.47 44.75 1.93
N PRO A 45 5.63 45.29 2.82
CA PRO A 45 5.88 45.29 4.25
C PRO A 45 6.13 43.87 4.75
N GLY A 46 7.23 43.67 5.48
CA GLY A 46 7.70 42.37 5.94
C GLY A 46 6.63 41.63 6.75
N SER A 47 6.47 40.34 6.45
CA SER A 47 5.70 39.42 7.28
C SER A 47 6.28 39.39 8.70
N PRO A 48 5.47 39.34 9.76
CA PRO A 48 5.98 39.18 11.12
C PRO A 48 6.77 37.86 11.24
N PRO A 49 7.81 37.80 12.10
CA PRO A 49 8.60 36.60 12.26
C PRO A 49 7.71 35.44 12.71
N ARG A 50 7.85 34.31 12.02
CA ARG A 50 7.19 33.08 12.43
C ARG A 50 7.86 32.59 13.72
N PRO A 51 7.10 32.15 14.73
CA PRO A 51 7.70 31.55 15.91
C PRO A 51 8.51 30.31 15.50
N ASP A 52 9.67 30.11 16.14
CA ASP A 52 10.53 28.95 15.95
C ASP A 52 9.69 27.67 16.08
N VAL A 53 9.51 26.99 14.95
CA VAL A 53 8.91 25.66 14.93
C VAL A 53 9.98 24.74 15.48
N ALA A 54 9.82 24.33 16.73
CA ALA A 54 10.71 23.38 17.38
C ALA A 54 10.90 22.12 16.51
N ASP A 55 12.12 21.58 16.56
CA ASP A 55 12.56 20.39 15.84
C ASP A 55 11.53 19.24 15.97
N PRO A 56 11.07 18.64 14.86
CA PRO A 56 10.06 17.58 14.87
C PRO A 56 10.44 16.35 15.71
N SER A 57 11.73 16.14 15.98
CA SER A 57 12.25 14.94 16.64
C SER A 57 12.22 15.00 18.18
N GLU A 58 11.89 16.13 18.80
CA GLU A 58 11.81 16.25 20.27
C GLU A 58 10.47 15.77 20.87
N ARG A 59 9.53 15.28 20.04
CA ARG A 59 8.20 14.84 20.50
C ARG A 59 8.26 13.43 21.11
N ALA A 60 8.88 13.32 22.28
CA ALA A 60 8.77 12.13 23.12
C ALA A 60 7.28 11.82 23.40
N GLY A 61 6.90 10.55 23.19
CA GLY A 61 5.53 10.06 23.16
C GLY A 61 4.72 10.34 24.43
N ARG A 62 4.00 11.46 24.46
CA ARG A 62 2.86 11.66 25.38
C ARG A 62 1.56 11.27 24.68
N ALA A 63 0.72 10.53 25.41
CA ALA A 63 -0.62 10.16 24.98
C ALA A 63 -1.41 11.39 24.51
N LEU A 64 -2.04 11.28 23.33
CA LEU A 64 -2.82 12.35 22.67
C LEU A 64 -3.99 12.89 23.52
N THR A 65 -4.29 12.26 24.65
CA THR A 65 -5.34 12.66 25.60
C THR A 65 -4.88 13.71 26.61
N GLN A 66 -3.57 13.90 26.79
CA GLN A 66 -3.02 14.86 27.73
C GLN A 66 -2.48 16.08 27.00
N SER A 67 -3.38 17.02 26.71
CA SER A 67 -2.97 18.37 26.36
C SER A 67 -2.16 18.94 27.53
N SER A 68 -0.89 19.25 27.31
CA SER A 68 -0.01 19.79 28.35
C SER A 68 -0.44 21.20 28.76
N GLU A 69 -0.19 21.58 30.01
CA GLU A 69 -0.56 22.89 30.58
C GLU A 69 0.02 24.09 29.83
N ARG A 70 1.00 23.86 28.95
CA ARG A 70 1.62 24.85 28.06
C ARG A 70 0.85 25.11 26.76
N SER A 71 -0.25 24.41 26.52
CA SER A 71 -1.10 24.69 25.36
C SER A 71 -1.82 26.02 25.56
N GLY A 72 -1.55 27.00 24.68
CA GLY A 72 -2.24 28.30 24.63
C GLY A 72 -3.73 28.21 24.29
N ILE A 73 -4.29 26.99 24.22
CA ILE A 73 -5.70 26.73 24.05
C ILE A 73 -6.43 27.07 25.37
N PRO A 74 -7.37 28.01 25.36
CA PRO A 74 -8.22 28.32 26.51
C PRO A 74 -8.85 27.05 27.10
N LYS A 75 -8.89 26.93 28.43
CA LYS A 75 -9.42 25.74 29.13
C LYS A 75 -10.84 25.37 28.68
N THR A 76 -11.64 26.36 28.30
CA THR A 76 -13.00 26.21 27.77
C THR A 76 -13.04 25.47 26.42
N LEU A 77 -11.99 25.60 25.60
CA LEU A 77 -11.89 24.97 24.28
C LEU A 77 -11.18 23.61 24.32
N ARG A 78 -10.61 23.22 25.47
CA ARG A 78 -9.89 21.96 25.64
C ARG A 78 -10.77 20.72 25.45
N ALA A 79 -12.05 20.83 25.81
CA ALA A 79 -13.08 19.81 25.58
C ALA A 79 -13.82 19.97 24.25
N SER A 80 -13.43 20.94 23.41
CA SER A 80 -14.07 21.19 22.11
C SER A 80 -13.68 20.11 21.09
N GLY A 81 -12.45 19.60 21.15
CA GLY A 81 -12.00 18.50 20.30
C GLY A 81 -12.77 17.20 20.56
N SER A 82 -13.14 16.94 21.83
CA SER A 82 -13.99 15.82 22.23
C SER A 82 -15.43 15.92 21.74
N ARG A 83 -15.83 17.12 21.29
CA ARG A 83 -17.19 17.47 20.82
C ARG A 83 -17.22 17.90 19.36
N ALA A 84 -16.10 17.77 18.63
CA ALA A 84 -15.98 18.21 17.24
C ALA A 84 -16.70 17.29 16.22
N GLY A 85 -17.50 16.34 16.68
CA GLY A 85 -18.46 15.64 15.83
C GLY A 85 -19.67 16.53 15.59
N GLY A 86 -19.68 17.29 14.49
CA GLY A 86 -20.90 17.96 14.04
C GLY A 86 -21.98 16.96 13.61
N PRO A 87 -23.15 17.42 13.12
CA PRO A 87 -24.25 16.54 12.69
C PRO A 87 -23.87 15.56 11.58
N ALA A 88 -22.75 15.77 10.89
CA ALA A 88 -22.16 14.80 9.97
C ALA A 88 -21.74 13.48 10.64
N ASN A 89 -21.42 13.49 11.94
CA ASN A 89 -21.11 12.28 12.72
C ASN A 89 -22.37 11.47 13.03
N ASP A 90 -23.54 12.12 13.10
CA ASP A 90 -24.84 11.47 13.31
C ASP A 90 -25.35 10.76 12.05
N LEU A 91 -24.84 11.16 10.88
CA LEU A 91 -25.07 10.48 9.59
C LEU A 91 -24.16 9.26 9.40
N ASN A 92 -23.22 9.02 10.32
CA ASN A 92 -22.48 7.77 10.38
C ASN A 92 -23.20 6.81 11.34
N PRO A 93 -23.98 5.82 10.85
CA PRO A 93 -24.57 4.78 11.72
C PRO A 93 -23.51 3.93 12.43
N GLY A 94 -22.22 4.11 12.10
CA GLY A 94 -21.05 3.59 12.81
C GLY A 94 -20.62 4.39 14.06
N GLY A 95 -21.43 5.34 14.55
CA GLY A 95 -21.15 6.09 15.79
C GLY A 95 -21.09 5.24 17.08
N ARG A 96 -21.42 3.95 17.01
CA ARG A 96 -20.96 2.98 18.00
C ARG A 96 -19.46 2.86 17.84
N ALA A 97 -18.70 3.40 18.80
CA ALA A 97 -17.25 3.19 18.90
C ALA A 97 -16.96 1.76 18.47
N GLU A 98 -16.22 1.59 17.37
CA GLU A 98 -15.96 0.31 16.69
C GLU A 98 -15.83 -0.78 17.76
N GLU A 99 -16.94 -1.48 18.05
CA GLU A 99 -17.11 -2.18 19.34
C GLU A 99 -16.20 -3.41 19.40
N TYR A 100 -15.69 -3.75 18.23
CA TYR A 100 -14.61 -4.68 17.99
C TYR A 100 -13.68 -4.05 16.95
N ALA A 101 -13.04 -2.91 17.25
CA ALA A 101 -11.82 -2.57 16.52
C ALA A 101 -10.91 -3.81 16.65
N PRO A 102 -10.57 -4.49 15.55
CA PRO A 102 -9.66 -5.62 15.60
C PRO A 102 -8.42 -5.17 16.37
N PRO A 103 -7.78 -6.05 17.18
CA PRO A 103 -6.57 -5.67 17.89
C PRO A 103 -5.66 -5.00 16.89
N LYS A 104 -5.34 -3.72 17.12
CA LYS A 104 -4.40 -2.98 16.28
C LYS A 104 -3.11 -3.77 16.40
N GLY A 105 -2.81 -4.56 15.38
CA GLY A 105 -1.60 -5.36 15.34
C GLY A 105 -0.40 -4.46 15.59
N ASP A 106 0.67 -5.04 16.14
CA ASP A 106 1.90 -4.29 16.33
C ASP A 106 2.51 -4.00 14.95
N LEU A 107 2.22 -2.81 14.41
CA LEU A 107 2.73 -2.38 13.11
C LEU A 107 4.27 -2.42 13.07
N GLY A 108 4.94 -2.21 14.21
CA GLY A 108 6.39 -2.34 14.31
C GLY A 108 6.85 -3.78 14.04
N ARG A 109 6.11 -4.78 14.53
CA ARG A 109 6.39 -6.20 14.26
C ARG A 109 6.06 -6.61 12.83
N VAL A 110 5.00 -6.06 12.23
CA VAL A 110 4.66 -6.30 10.81
C VAL A 110 5.75 -5.73 9.89
N VAL A 111 6.16 -4.48 10.10
CA VAL A 111 7.23 -3.84 9.32
C VAL A 111 8.58 -4.54 9.54
N ALA A 112 8.85 -5.01 10.76
CA ALA A 112 10.04 -5.82 11.05
C ALA A 112 9.99 -7.25 10.48
N GLY A 113 8.87 -7.66 9.86
CA GLY A 113 8.67 -9.02 9.35
C GLY A 113 8.59 -10.10 10.43
N LYS A 114 8.27 -9.72 11.67
CA LYS A 114 8.06 -10.64 12.80
C LYS A 114 6.62 -11.14 12.89
N GLU A 115 5.71 -10.51 12.18
CA GLU A 115 4.31 -10.89 12.03
C GLU A 115 3.83 -10.59 10.61
N LEU A 116 2.81 -11.31 10.19
CA LEU A 116 2.09 -11.01 8.95
C LEU A 116 1.09 -9.90 9.18
N PHE A 117 0.91 -9.08 8.15
CA PHE A 117 -0.10 -8.03 8.11
C PHE A 117 -1.51 -8.64 8.09
N HIS A 118 -1.69 -9.72 7.34
CA HIS A 118 -2.99 -10.36 7.18
C HIS A 118 -2.83 -11.83 6.76
N GLY A 119 -3.76 -12.69 7.19
CA GLY A 119 -3.82 -14.08 6.79
C GLY A 119 -2.52 -14.89 7.01
N ASN A 120 -2.18 -15.69 6.00
CA ASN A 120 -1.04 -16.60 5.97
C ASN A 120 0.09 -16.11 5.05
N TYR A 121 -0.18 -15.13 4.18
CA TYR A 121 0.73 -14.72 3.10
C TYR A 121 0.97 -13.21 3.04
N CYS A 122 0.05 -12.36 3.50
CA CYS A 122 0.28 -10.92 3.40
C CYS A 122 1.28 -10.44 4.46
N GLY A 123 2.53 -10.22 4.06
CA GLY A 123 3.59 -9.65 4.91
C GLY A 123 4.98 -9.98 4.40
N LYS A 124 6.00 -9.66 5.19
CA LYS A 124 7.36 -10.09 4.87
C LYS A 124 7.50 -11.58 5.24
N GLY A 125 7.55 -12.44 4.22
CA GLY A 125 7.52 -13.90 4.38
C GLY A 125 6.09 -14.42 4.57
N GLN A 126 5.96 -15.71 4.91
CA GLN A 126 4.67 -16.40 5.01
C GLN A 126 4.63 -17.36 6.21
N ARG A 127 3.42 -17.70 6.69
CA ARG A 127 3.21 -18.61 7.83
C ARG A 127 3.40 -20.10 7.50
N GLY A 128 3.45 -20.48 6.23
CA GLY A 128 3.87 -21.82 5.85
C GLY A 128 3.39 -22.27 4.49
N GLU A 129 4.28 -23.01 3.81
CA GLU A 129 3.96 -23.74 2.58
C GLU A 129 2.81 -24.73 2.86
N GLY A 130 1.79 -24.73 2.00
CA GLY A 130 0.69 -25.69 2.06
C GLY A 130 -0.48 -25.33 2.98
N LEU A 131 -0.48 -24.15 3.61
CA LEU A 131 -1.71 -23.60 4.20
C LEU A 131 -2.60 -23.01 3.10
N PRO A 132 -3.93 -23.12 3.17
CA PRO A 132 -4.79 -22.38 2.26
C PRO A 132 -4.75 -20.88 2.60
N PRO A 133 -4.92 -19.98 1.62
CA PRO A 133 -5.20 -18.59 1.90
C PRO A 133 -6.51 -18.47 2.68
N THR A 134 -6.56 -17.52 3.61
CA THR A 134 -7.70 -17.31 4.51
C THR A 134 -8.86 -16.55 3.88
N ASP A 135 -8.58 -15.71 2.90
CA ASP A 135 -9.55 -15.01 2.04
C ASP A 135 -8.93 -14.61 0.69
N ASP A 136 -9.68 -13.87 -0.13
CA ASP A 136 -9.25 -13.46 -1.47
C ASP A 136 -8.05 -12.48 -1.46
N LEU A 137 -7.90 -11.66 -0.41
CA LEU A 137 -6.73 -10.78 -0.25
C LEU A 137 -5.50 -11.61 0.05
N ASP A 138 -5.62 -12.55 0.99
CA ASP A 138 -4.55 -13.49 1.34
C ASP A 138 -4.13 -14.35 0.14
N ALA A 139 -5.08 -14.73 -0.73
CA ALA A 139 -4.80 -15.45 -1.97
C ALA A 139 -4.02 -14.60 -3.00
N ALA A 140 -4.25 -13.28 -3.04
CA ALA A 140 -3.47 -12.37 -3.87
C ALA A 140 -2.02 -12.26 -3.36
N CYS A 141 -1.84 -12.12 -2.05
CA CYS A 141 -0.51 -12.14 -1.42
C CYS A 141 0.23 -13.46 -1.69
N MET A 142 -0.45 -14.60 -1.59
CA MET A 142 0.14 -15.91 -1.92
C MET A 142 0.65 -15.99 -3.36
N ARG A 143 -0.09 -15.45 -4.33
CA ARG A 143 0.35 -15.41 -5.73
C ARG A 143 1.52 -14.44 -5.95
N HIS A 144 1.54 -13.33 -5.22
CA HIS A 144 2.64 -12.37 -5.25
C HIS A 144 3.93 -12.99 -4.73
N ASP A 145 3.90 -13.68 -3.59
CA ASP A 145 5.05 -14.38 -3.02
C ASP A 145 5.62 -15.40 -4.03
N ALA A 146 4.75 -16.23 -4.63
CA ALA A 146 5.17 -17.20 -5.64
C ALA A 146 5.76 -16.53 -6.90
N CYS A 147 5.24 -15.37 -7.31
CA CYS A 147 5.78 -14.58 -8.41
C CYS A 147 7.18 -14.05 -8.08
N TYR A 148 7.38 -13.55 -6.86
CA TYR A 148 8.66 -13.06 -6.36
C TYR A 148 9.72 -14.17 -6.34
N ASP A 149 9.37 -15.36 -5.86
CA ASP A 149 10.27 -16.52 -5.84
C ASP A 149 10.66 -16.95 -7.26
N ALA A 150 9.71 -16.94 -8.20
CA ALA A 150 9.98 -17.29 -9.60
C ALA A 150 10.83 -16.25 -10.34
N ALA A 151 10.68 -14.96 -10.01
CA ALA A 151 11.37 -13.85 -10.67
C ALA A 151 12.76 -13.52 -10.10
N GLY A 152 13.13 -14.09 -8.95
CA GLY A 152 14.36 -13.72 -8.23
C GLY A 152 14.26 -12.41 -7.44
N TYR A 153 13.04 -12.08 -6.96
CA TYR A 153 12.67 -10.91 -6.14
C TYR A 153 12.69 -9.53 -6.84
N SER A 154 11.92 -8.60 -6.28
CA SER A 154 11.83 -7.18 -6.70
C SER A 154 11.36 -6.99 -8.15
N SER A 155 10.34 -7.72 -8.59
CA SER A 155 9.79 -7.61 -9.94
C SER A 155 8.62 -6.63 -9.98
N CYS A 156 8.75 -5.56 -10.78
CA CYS A 156 7.66 -4.58 -10.93
C CYS A 156 6.38 -5.21 -11.50
N ALA A 157 6.51 -6.27 -12.29
CA ALA A 157 5.37 -6.99 -12.85
C ALA A 157 4.60 -7.77 -11.77
N CYS A 158 5.31 -8.33 -10.78
CA CYS A 158 4.67 -8.99 -9.65
C CYS A 158 3.94 -7.96 -8.77
N ASP A 159 4.58 -6.83 -8.47
CA ASP A 159 3.99 -5.77 -7.62
C ASP A 159 2.75 -5.15 -8.27
N ALA A 160 2.82 -4.83 -9.57
CA ALA A 160 1.66 -4.35 -10.32
C ALA A 160 0.52 -5.38 -10.39
N THR A 161 0.83 -6.68 -10.35
CA THR A 161 -0.19 -7.73 -10.32
C THR A 161 -0.86 -7.80 -8.96
N LEU A 162 -0.10 -7.71 -7.87
CA LEU A 162 -0.64 -7.62 -6.52
C LEU A 162 -1.55 -6.41 -6.36
N GLU A 163 -1.14 -5.24 -6.86
CA GLU A 163 -1.93 -4.02 -6.81
C GLU A 163 -3.31 -4.20 -7.47
N ARG A 164 -3.35 -4.76 -8.68
CA ARG A 164 -4.61 -5.02 -9.41
C ARG A 164 -5.50 -6.02 -8.68
N GLU A 165 -4.94 -7.11 -8.16
CA GLU A 165 -5.71 -8.12 -7.46
C GLU A 165 -6.27 -7.59 -6.13
N ALA A 166 -5.48 -6.81 -5.39
CA ALA A 166 -5.94 -6.15 -4.17
C ALA A 166 -7.04 -5.11 -4.46
N ALA A 167 -6.97 -4.38 -5.59
CA ALA A 167 -8.03 -3.46 -6.01
C ALA A 167 -9.37 -4.19 -6.26
N VAL A 168 -9.34 -5.36 -6.90
CA VAL A 168 -10.55 -6.19 -7.07
C VAL A 168 -11.16 -6.56 -5.71
N VAL A 169 -10.32 -6.88 -4.72
CA VAL A 169 -10.79 -7.20 -3.37
C VAL A 169 -11.35 -5.97 -2.66
N SER A 170 -10.72 -4.80 -2.78
CA SER A 170 -11.18 -3.56 -2.13
C SER A 170 -12.53 -3.10 -2.67
N ASP A 171 -12.80 -3.34 -3.95
CA ASP A 171 -14.02 -2.90 -4.64
C ASP A 171 -15.18 -3.89 -4.47
N SER A 172 -14.91 -5.11 -4.00
CA SER A 172 -15.91 -6.16 -3.87
C SER A 172 -16.88 -5.91 -2.70
N PRO A 173 -18.19 -5.69 -2.93
CA PRO A 173 -19.14 -5.42 -1.86
C PRO A 173 -19.41 -6.64 -0.97
N SER A 174 -19.16 -7.86 -1.44
CA SER A 174 -19.30 -9.10 -0.67
C SER A 174 -18.14 -9.35 0.29
N THR A 175 -17.00 -8.68 0.10
CA THR A 175 -15.84 -8.75 1.00
C THR A 175 -16.10 -7.95 2.27
N SER A 176 -15.63 -8.43 3.43
CA SER A 176 -15.82 -7.70 4.70
C SER A 176 -15.13 -6.32 4.66
N LEU A 177 -15.71 -5.33 5.36
CA LEU A 177 -15.14 -3.96 5.38
C LEU A 177 -13.69 -3.95 5.87
N GLU A 178 -13.35 -4.81 6.83
CA GLU A 178 -11.98 -4.94 7.34
C GLU A 178 -11.02 -5.40 6.24
N VAL A 179 -11.37 -6.45 5.50
CA VAL A 179 -10.53 -7.00 4.42
C VAL A 179 -10.40 -6.00 3.28
N ARG A 180 -11.48 -5.29 2.91
CA ARG A 180 -11.41 -4.21 1.90
C ARG A 180 -10.46 -3.09 2.32
N ARG A 181 -10.50 -2.66 3.58
CA ARG A 181 -9.58 -1.62 4.12
C ARG A 181 -8.13 -2.11 4.11
N ARG A 182 -7.90 -3.38 4.47
CA ARG A 182 -6.56 -3.99 4.38
C ARG A 182 -6.07 -4.09 2.94
N ALA A 183 -6.95 -4.42 2.00
CA ALA A 183 -6.62 -4.47 0.58
C ALA A 183 -6.14 -3.10 0.06
N LEU A 184 -6.79 -2.00 0.46
CA LEU A 184 -6.30 -0.65 0.16
C LEU A 184 -4.89 -0.40 0.70
N THR A 185 -4.58 -0.84 1.93
CA THR A 185 -3.20 -0.77 2.45
C THR A 185 -2.22 -1.58 1.61
N VAL A 186 -2.63 -2.75 1.10
CA VAL A 186 -1.78 -3.59 0.23
C VAL A 186 -1.53 -2.92 -1.12
N ILE A 187 -2.52 -2.24 -1.70
CA ILE A 187 -2.35 -1.44 -2.94
C ILE A 187 -1.26 -0.38 -2.74
N GLU A 188 -1.38 0.43 -1.69
CA GLU A 188 -0.41 1.49 -1.37
C GLU A 188 0.99 0.91 -1.11
N ALA A 189 1.07 -0.20 -0.38
CA ALA A 189 2.33 -0.88 -0.12
C ALA A 189 2.97 -1.40 -1.41
N ALA A 190 2.19 -2.04 -2.28
CA ALA A 190 2.67 -2.57 -3.56
C ALA A 190 3.23 -1.46 -4.46
N GLY A 191 2.55 -0.31 -4.55
CA GLY A 191 3.03 0.84 -5.31
C GLY A 191 4.27 1.52 -4.72
N ALA A 192 4.58 1.30 -3.45
CA ALA A 192 5.74 1.89 -2.76
C ALA A 192 6.98 0.98 -2.72
N MET A 193 6.87 -0.29 -3.13
CA MET A 193 8.00 -1.21 -3.12
C MET A 193 9.01 -0.88 -4.23
N ASP A 194 10.30 -0.91 -3.87
CA ASP A 194 11.38 -0.82 -4.86
C ASP A 194 11.38 -2.06 -5.75
N CYS A 195 11.29 -1.85 -7.06
CA CYS A 195 11.19 -2.93 -8.04
C CYS A 195 12.08 -2.66 -9.27
N ARG A 196 12.34 -3.71 -10.05
CA ARG A 196 13.03 -3.67 -11.33
C ARG A 196 12.10 -4.11 -12.46
N ALA A 197 12.12 -3.33 -13.53
CA ALA A 197 11.52 -3.72 -14.81
C ALA A 197 12.42 -4.77 -15.50
N PRO A 198 11.85 -5.68 -16.31
CA PRO A 198 12.60 -6.67 -17.08
C PRO A 198 13.59 -6.04 -18.09
#